data_AF-A0A3N6N2T5-F1
#
_entry.id   AF-A0A3N6N2T5-F1
#
_cell.length_a   1.000
_cell.length_b   1.000
_cell.length_c   1.000
_cell.angle_alpha   90.00
_cell.angle_beta   90.00
_cell.angle_gamma   90.00
#
_symmetry.space_group_name_H-M   'P 1'
#
loop_
_entity.id
_entity.type
_entity.pdbx_description
1 polymer ?
#
loop_
_entity_poly.entity_id
_entity_poly.type
_entity_poly.pdbx_seq_one_letter_code
_entity_poly.pdbx_strand_id
1 'polypeptide(L)'
;MPDVSACSIWPFAPAADFLDGGQVARAVLSLYGADNELRAIDHLRSRAAELERPSAASDVREARSAAVDAVESTRETSTHPILADYRLDLVISDVRTADRTLELHASTRPERVAVTATAEYALAAARARTLPAATDRLVAALP
;
A
#
# COMPACT_ATOMS: atom_id res chain seq x y z
N MET A 1 -54.23 -16.42 3.78
CA MET A 1 -52.84 -16.55 3.29
C MET A 1 -52.37 -15.16 2.92
N PRO A 2 -51.46 -14.54 3.69
CA PRO A 2 -51.02 -13.18 3.37
C PRO A 2 -49.99 -13.19 2.24
N ASP A 3 -50.18 -12.21 1.38
CA ASP A 3 -49.48 -11.88 0.15
C ASP A 3 -47.99 -11.57 0.38
N VAL A 4 -47.13 -12.17 -0.43
CA VAL A 4 -45.67 -12.06 -0.40
C VAL A 4 -45.24 -10.97 -1.37
N SER A 5 -45.76 -9.75 -1.18
CA SER A 5 -45.50 -8.61 -2.07
C SER A 5 -44.99 -7.42 -1.27
N ALA A 6 -43.69 -7.42 -0.98
CA ALA A 6 -42.84 -6.21 -0.92
C ALA A 6 -41.41 -6.62 -0.52
N CYS A 7 -40.69 -7.25 -1.45
CA CYS A 7 -39.24 -7.13 -1.46
C CYS A 7 -38.93 -5.70 -1.87
N SER A 8 -38.85 -4.77 -0.91
CA SER A 8 -38.40 -3.40 -1.16
C SER A 8 -36.88 -3.42 -1.35
N ILE A 9 -36.45 -4.02 -2.45
CA ILE A 9 -35.12 -3.83 -2.99
C ILE A 9 -35.05 -2.34 -3.32
N TRP A 10 -34.06 -1.68 -2.73
CA TRP A 10 -33.75 -0.27 -2.93
C TRP A 10 -33.88 0.14 -4.41
N PRO A 11 -34.32 1.37 -4.70
CA PRO A 11 -34.27 1.87 -6.06
C PRO A 11 -32.81 1.90 -6.50
N PHE A 12 -32.44 0.99 -7.39
CA PHE A 12 -31.23 1.12 -8.19
C PHE A 12 -31.38 2.42 -8.99
N ALA A 13 -30.77 3.50 -8.48
CA ALA A 13 -30.50 4.66 -9.29
C ALA A 13 -29.75 4.19 -10.54
N PRO A 14 -30.03 4.77 -11.73
CA PRO A 14 -29.38 4.36 -12.96
C PRO A 14 -27.86 4.46 -12.77
N ALA A 15 -27.13 3.43 -13.19
CA ALA A 15 -25.67 3.32 -13.00
C ALA A 15 -24.89 4.58 -13.46
N ALA A 16 -25.47 5.35 -14.37
CA ALA A 16 -24.97 6.66 -14.81
C ALA A 16 -24.80 7.66 -13.64
N ASP A 17 -25.75 7.73 -12.69
CA ASP A 17 -25.70 8.68 -11.57
C ASP A 17 -24.61 8.28 -10.53
N PHE A 18 -24.29 6.99 -10.42
CA PHE A 18 -23.20 6.48 -9.60
C PHE A 18 -21.81 6.70 -10.25
N LEU A 19 -21.76 6.70 -11.59
CA LEU A 19 -20.56 6.98 -12.36
C LEU A 19 -20.25 8.48 -12.41
N ASP A 20 -21.27 9.35 -12.49
CA ASP A 20 -21.14 10.81 -12.55
C ASP A 20 -20.51 11.42 -11.27
N GLY A 21 -20.67 10.76 -10.12
CA GLY A 21 -20.07 11.18 -8.85
C GLY A 21 -18.65 10.66 -8.58
N GLY A 22 -18.08 9.86 -9.48
CA GLY A 22 -16.77 9.22 -9.30
C GLY A 22 -16.69 8.22 -8.12
N GLN A 23 -17.81 7.84 -7.52
CA GLN A 23 -17.85 6.96 -6.35
C GLN A 23 -17.35 5.55 -6.69
N VAL A 24 -17.74 5.03 -7.85
CA VAL A 24 -17.29 3.72 -8.34
C VAL A 24 -15.77 3.72 -8.54
N ALA A 25 -15.23 4.75 -9.18
CA ALA A 25 -13.78 4.88 -9.39
C ALA A 25 -13.00 4.92 -8.05
N ARG A 26 -13.51 5.68 -7.06
CA ARG A 26 -12.91 5.71 -5.71
C ARG A 26 -12.98 4.36 -5.01
N ALA A 27 -14.11 3.65 -5.13
CA ALA A 27 -14.27 2.32 -4.54
C ALA A 27 -13.29 1.32 -5.18
N VAL A 28 -13.14 1.36 -6.49
CA VAL A 28 -12.17 0.54 -7.24
C VAL A 28 -10.73 0.84 -6.81
N LEU A 29 -10.34 2.12 -6.71
CA LEU A 29 -9.02 2.52 -6.22
C LEU A 29 -8.78 2.13 -4.76
N SER A 30 -9.83 2.15 -3.93
CA SER A 30 -9.76 1.71 -2.54
C SER A 30 -9.54 0.19 -2.46
N LEU A 31 -10.24 -0.58 -3.30
CA LEU A 31 -10.07 -2.03 -3.39
C LEU A 31 -8.66 -2.41 -3.87
N TYR A 32 -8.15 -1.68 -4.86
CA TYR A 32 -6.77 -1.79 -5.34
C TYR A 32 -5.76 -1.53 -4.22
N GLY A 33 -5.94 -0.45 -3.44
CA GLY A 33 -5.10 -0.16 -2.29
C GLY A 33 -5.11 -1.29 -1.25
N ALA A 34 -6.29 -1.84 -0.96
CA ALA A 34 -6.44 -2.96 -0.04
C ALA A 34 -5.79 -4.25 -0.54
N ASP A 35 -5.91 -4.59 -1.83
CA ASP A 35 -5.24 -5.75 -2.43
C ASP A 35 -3.72 -5.62 -2.34
N ASN A 36 -3.18 -4.44 -2.63
CA ASN A 36 -1.74 -4.17 -2.47
C ASN A 36 -1.29 -4.31 -1.01
N GLU A 37 -2.07 -3.82 -0.05
CA GLU A 37 -1.76 -3.96 1.38
C GLU A 37 -1.75 -5.41 1.85
N LEU A 38 -2.75 -6.21 1.45
CA LEU A 38 -2.81 -7.63 1.78
C LEU A 38 -1.59 -8.38 1.23
N ARG A 39 -1.22 -8.11 -0.03
CA ARG A 39 -0.03 -8.70 -0.65
C ARG A 39 1.26 -8.27 0.03
N ALA A 40 1.38 -7.01 0.43
CA ALA A 40 2.55 -6.52 1.15
C ALA A 40 2.68 -7.21 2.52
N ILE A 41 1.56 -7.41 3.24
CA ILE A 41 1.54 -8.15 4.50
C ILE A 41 1.93 -9.61 4.29
N ASP A 42 1.38 -10.26 3.27
CA ASP A 42 1.71 -11.67 2.97
C ASP A 42 3.18 -11.82 2.54
N HIS A 43 3.71 -10.86 1.78
CA HIS A 43 5.14 -10.79 1.47
C HIS A 43 5.98 -10.69 2.74
N LEU A 44 5.65 -9.78 3.66
CA LEU A 44 6.37 -9.63 4.93
C LEU A 44 6.26 -10.88 5.80
N ARG A 45 5.08 -11.50 5.88
CA ARG A 45 4.87 -12.75 6.64
C ARG A 45 5.74 -13.88 6.10
N SER A 46 5.82 -14.02 4.77
CA SER A 46 6.65 -15.05 4.14
C SER A 46 8.15 -14.89 4.45
N ARG A 47 8.58 -13.67 4.81
CA ARG A 47 9.97 -13.32 5.12
C ARG A 47 10.21 -13.01 6.59
N ALA A 48 9.23 -13.23 7.47
CA ALA A 48 9.31 -12.79 8.86
C ALA A 48 10.49 -13.39 9.62
N ALA A 49 10.92 -14.60 9.26
CA ALA A 49 12.10 -15.25 9.84
C ALA A 49 13.44 -14.58 9.46
N GLU A 50 13.46 -13.83 8.37
CA GLU A 50 14.62 -13.08 7.88
C GLU A 50 14.64 -11.64 8.40
N LEU A 51 13.56 -11.17 9.01
CA LEU A 51 13.44 -9.81 9.54
C LEU A 51 14.07 -9.75 10.93
N GLU A 52 15.32 -9.32 10.97
CA GLU A 52 16.04 -9.11 12.22
C GLU A 52 15.74 -7.74 12.83
N ARG A 53 15.81 -7.66 14.16
CA ARG A 53 15.74 -6.38 14.87
C ARG A 53 16.98 -5.57 14.53
N PRO A 54 16.86 -4.28 14.15
CA PRO A 54 18.03 -3.46 13.85
C PRO A 54 18.93 -3.35 15.08
N SER A 55 20.21 -3.62 14.86
CA SER A 55 21.28 -3.64 15.86
C SER A 55 22.22 -2.43 15.72
N ALA A 56 22.25 -1.83 14.53
CA ALA A 56 23.09 -0.69 14.21
C ALA A 56 22.40 0.32 13.28
N ALA A 57 22.96 1.53 13.20
CA ALA A 57 22.49 2.56 12.28
C ALA A 57 22.69 2.20 10.79
N SER A 58 23.59 1.24 10.48
CA SER A 58 23.71 0.64 9.15
C SER A 58 22.40 -0.03 8.73
N ASP A 59 21.78 -0.78 9.63
CA ASP A 59 20.61 -1.62 9.34
C ASP A 59 19.40 -0.75 8.99
N VAL A 60 19.24 0.38 9.69
CA VAL A 60 18.21 1.39 9.37
C VAL A 60 18.46 2.01 7.99
N ARG A 61 19.72 2.32 7.65
CA ARG A 61 20.09 2.88 6.33
C ARG A 61 19.90 1.87 5.21
N GLU A 62 20.22 0.61 5.45
CA GLU A 62 20.00 -0.48 4.50
C GLU A 62 18.51 -0.67 4.22
N ALA A 63 17.67 -0.72 5.27
CA ALA A 63 16.23 -0.78 5.12
C ALA A 63 15.68 0.41 4.32
N ARG A 64 16.17 1.62 4.60
CA ARG A 64 15.82 2.83 3.83
C ARG A 64 16.20 2.70 2.36
N SER A 65 17.43 2.27 2.05
CA SER A 65 17.89 2.06 0.68
C SER A 65 16.99 1.06 -0.03
N ALA A 66 16.74 -0.10 0.59
CA ALA A 66 15.88 -1.13 0.04
C ALA A 66 14.44 -0.67 -0.24
N ALA A 67 13.91 0.27 0.55
CA ALA A 67 12.61 0.89 0.30
C ALA A 67 12.63 1.85 -0.90
N VAL A 68 13.66 2.70 -0.99
CA VAL A 68 13.84 3.63 -2.12
C VAL A 68 14.07 2.86 -3.42
N ASP A 69 14.97 1.88 -3.41
CA ASP A 69 15.28 1.03 -4.56
C ASP A 69 14.03 0.28 -5.03
N ALA A 70 13.19 -0.19 -4.10
CA ALA A 70 11.93 -0.83 -4.45
C ALA A 70 10.94 0.13 -5.13
N VAL A 71 10.84 1.38 -4.66
CA VAL A 71 10.00 2.41 -5.29
C VAL A 71 10.50 2.72 -6.70
N GLU A 72 11.80 2.95 -6.87
CA GLU A 72 12.42 3.26 -8.16
C GLU A 72 12.26 2.10 -9.15
N SER A 73 12.60 0.88 -8.72
CA SER A 73 12.42 -0.33 -9.53
C SER A 73 10.95 -0.53 -9.94
N THR A 74 10.00 -0.25 -9.05
CA THR A 74 8.57 -0.36 -9.38
C THR A 74 8.14 0.67 -10.43
N ARG A 75 8.66 1.91 -10.38
CA ARG A 75 8.41 2.90 -11.43
C ARG A 75 8.92 2.46 -12.79
N GLU A 76 10.13 1.90 -12.82
CA GLU A 76 10.79 1.50 -14.06
C GLU A 76 10.16 0.26 -14.70
N THR A 77 9.62 -0.66 -13.88
CA THR A 77 9.16 -1.98 -14.34
C THR A 77 7.65 -2.11 -14.45
N SER A 78 6.87 -1.15 -13.96
CA SER A 78 5.41 -1.23 -14.01
C SER A 78 4.88 -1.16 -15.45
N THR A 79 4.01 -2.10 -15.80
CA THR A 79 3.29 -2.11 -17.09
C THR A 79 2.17 -1.06 -17.13
N HIS A 80 1.75 -0.55 -15.96
CA HIS A 80 0.67 0.40 -15.80
C HIS A 80 1.14 1.62 -14.98
N PRO A 81 1.98 2.50 -15.56
CA PRO A 81 2.73 3.51 -14.82
C PRO A 81 1.84 4.52 -14.09
N ILE A 82 0.71 4.94 -14.69
CA ILE A 82 -0.22 5.91 -14.05
C ILE A 82 -0.83 5.35 -12.75
N LEU A 83 -1.26 4.09 -12.75
CA LEU A 83 -1.85 3.44 -11.57
C LEU A 83 -0.79 3.10 -10.51
N ALA A 84 0.41 2.74 -10.95
CA ALA A 84 1.53 2.54 -10.05
C ALA A 84 1.94 3.86 -9.37
N ASP A 85 2.14 4.94 -10.13
CA ASP A 85 2.52 6.24 -9.58
C ASP A 85 1.50 6.77 -8.57
N TYR A 86 0.19 6.65 -8.87
CA TYR A 86 -0.88 7.03 -7.94
C TYR A 86 -0.70 6.40 -6.54
N ARG A 87 -0.23 5.15 -6.48
CA ARG A 87 -0.05 4.43 -5.22
C ARG A 87 1.36 4.57 -4.65
N LEU A 88 2.37 4.72 -5.50
CA LEU A 88 3.75 4.98 -5.07
C LEU A 88 3.87 6.29 -4.29
N ASP A 89 3.05 7.30 -4.57
CA ASP A 89 3.01 8.53 -3.77
C ASP A 89 2.73 8.26 -2.28
N LEU A 90 1.86 7.29 -1.97
CA LEU A 90 1.62 6.87 -0.58
C LEU A 90 2.82 6.12 0.00
N VAL A 91 3.45 5.23 -0.78
CA VAL A 91 4.66 4.52 -0.34
C VAL A 91 5.80 5.51 -0.05
N ILE A 92 5.97 6.54 -0.87
CA ILE A 92 6.94 7.62 -0.66
C ILE A 92 6.60 8.42 0.60
N SER A 93 5.31 8.63 0.88
CA SER A 93 4.86 9.28 2.12
C SER A 93 5.24 8.47 3.36
N ASP A 94 5.15 7.13 3.30
CA ASP A 94 5.59 6.25 4.38
C ASP A 94 7.11 6.37 4.63
N VAL A 95 7.93 6.37 3.56
CA VAL A 95 9.38 6.57 3.65
C VAL A 95 9.71 7.92 4.31
N ARG A 96 9.04 9.00 3.89
CA ARG A 96 9.22 10.33 4.48
C ARG A 96 8.77 10.40 5.94
N THR A 97 7.75 9.64 6.31
CA THR A 97 7.28 9.55 7.70
C THR A 97 8.33 8.87 8.58
N ALA A 98 8.97 7.81 8.09
CA ALA A 98 10.07 7.14 8.78
C ALA A 98 11.30 8.06 8.93
N ASP A 99 11.68 8.77 7.85
CA ASP A 99 12.75 9.78 7.87
C ASP A 99 12.47 10.84 8.96
N ARG A 100 11.25 11.40 8.98
CA ARG A 100 10.84 12.40 9.97
C ARG A 100 10.85 11.84 11.40
N THR A 101 10.46 10.58 11.60
CA THR A 101 10.48 9.92 12.90
C THR A 101 11.92 9.80 13.44
N LEU A 102 12.89 9.48 12.57
CA LEU A 102 14.30 9.46 12.92
C LEU A 102 14.80 10.86 13.31
N GLU A 103 14.51 11.87 12.49
CA GLU A 103 14.92 13.26 12.72
C GLU A 103 14.43 13.79 14.08
N LEU A 104 13.16 13.53 14.43
CA LEU A 104 12.54 14.08 15.62
C LEU A 104 12.93 13.36 16.92
N HIS A 105 13.24 12.06 16.85
CA HIS A 105 13.24 11.22 18.05
C HIS A 105 14.53 10.39 18.27
N ALA A 106 15.44 10.30 17.29
CA ALA A 106 16.64 9.47 17.42
C ALA A 106 17.53 9.86 18.61
N SER A 107 17.57 11.15 18.99
CA SER A 107 18.38 11.64 20.11
C SER A 107 17.82 11.26 21.50
N THR A 108 16.53 10.99 21.61
CA THR A 108 15.85 10.72 22.89
C THR A 108 15.49 9.26 23.08
N ARG A 109 15.20 8.53 21.99
CA ARG A 109 14.73 7.13 22.02
C ARG A 109 15.34 6.31 20.88
N PRO A 110 16.68 6.24 20.75
CA PRO A 110 17.36 5.71 19.57
C PRO A 110 16.91 4.30 19.18
N GLU A 111 16.85 3.37 20.14
CA GLU A 111 16.48 1.97 19.84
C GLU A 111 15.04 1.82 19.35
N ARG A 112 14.09 2.46 20.05
CA ARG A 112 12.66 2.39 19.68
C ARG A 112 12.43 2.99 18.30
N VAL A 113 13.06 4.13 18.04
CA VAL A 113 12.95 4.86 16.78
C VAL A 113 13.59 4.07 15.64
N ALA A 114 14.74 3.43 15.87
CA ALA A 114 15.37 2.55 14.89
C ALA A 114 14.45 1.38 14.51
N VAL A 115 13.86 0.69 15.50
CA VAL A 115 12.91 -0.41 15.25
C VAL A 115 11.69 0.07 14.47
N THR A 116 11.08 1.19 14.86
CA THR A 116 9.92 1.74 14.17
C THR A 116 10.25 2.15 12.73
N ALA A 117 11.34 2.90 12.52
CA ALA A 117 11.74 3.34 11.18
C ALA A 117 12.08 2.15 10.27
N THR A 118 12.83 1.15 10.77
CA THR A 118 13.12 -0.07 10.00
C THR A 118 11.85 -0.81 9.61
N ALA A 119 10.87 -0.93 10.51
CA ALA A 119 9.59 -1.56 10.18
C ALA A 119 8.80 -0.77 9.13
N GLU A 120 8.79 0.56 9.21
CA GLU A 120 8.14 1.44 8.22
C GLU A 120 8.81 1.33 6.85
N TYR A 121 10.15 1.31 6.78
CA TYR A 121 10.87 1.08 5.52
C TYR A 121 10.61 -0.31 4.96
N ALA A 122 10.60 -1.35 5.78
CA ALA A 122 10.29 -2.71 5.34
C ALA A 122 8.87 -2.81 4.75
N LEU A 123 7.89 -2.15 5.39
CA LEU A 123 6.52 -2.07 4.87
C LEU A 123 6.46 -1.30 3.55
N ALA A 124 7.14 -0.16 3.45
CA ALA A 124 7.21 0.63 2.21
C ALA A 124 7.82 -0.20 1.06
N ALA A 125 8.92 -0.91 1.33
CA ALA A 125 9.56 -1.79 0.35
C ALA A 125 8.61 -2.92 -0.10
N ALA A 126 7.89 -3.55 0.83
CA ALA A 126 6.93 -4.61 0.51
C ALA A 126 5.74 -4.08 -0.31
N ARG A 127 5.21 -2.91 0.03
CA ARG A 127 4.13 -2.24 -0.73
C ARG A 127 4.57 -1.94 -2.16
N ALA A 128 5.76 -1.36 -2.35
CA ALA A 128 6.32 -1.11 -3.67
C ALA A 128 6.47 -2.40 -4.48
N ARG A 129 7.19 -3.40 -3.95
CA ARG A 129 7.47 -4.67 -4.65
C ARG A 129 6.23 -5.44 -5.07
N THR A 130 5.15 -5.34 -4.30
CA THR A 130 3.90 -6.05 -4.59
C THR A 130 2.93 -5.25 -5.45
N LEU A 131 3.26 -3.99 -5.75
CA LEU A 131 2.39 -3.08 -6.49
C LEU A 131 2.15 -3.50 -7.95
N PRO A 132 3.16 -3.95 -8.73
CA PRO A 132 2.93 -4.39 -10.11
C PRO A 132 1.88 -5.50 -10.17
N ALA A 133 2.02 -6.54 -9.34
CA ALA A 133 1.10 -7.67 -9.30
C ALA A 133 -0.32 -7.28 -8.82
N ALA A 134 -0.44 -6.29 -7.93
CA ALA A 134 -1.74 -5.74 -7.53
C ALA A 134 -2.38 -4.95 -8.69
N THR A 135 -1.57 -4.19 -9.42
CA THR A 135 -2.02 -3.38 -10.56
C THR A 135 -2.48 -4.26 -11.72
N ASP A 136 -1.72 -5.28 -12.07
CA ASP A 136 -2.09 -6.22 -13.15
C ASP A 136 -3.41 -6.93 -12.84
N ARG A 137 -3.61 -7.33 -11.58
CA ARG A 137 -4.86 -7.94 -11.14
C ARG A 137 -6.05 -6.98 -11.22
N LEU A 138 -5.84 -5.72 -10.82
CA LEU A 138 -6.87 -4.70 -10.95
C LEU A 138 -7.27 -4.53 -12.42
N VAL A 139 -6.30 -4.32 -13.30
CA VAL A 139 -6.53 -4.09 -14.73
C VAL A 139 -7.22 -5.29 -15.38
N ALA A 140 -6.80 -6.52 -15.05
CA ALA A 140 -7.45 -7.73 -15.55
C ALA A 140 -8.90 -7.92 -15.07
N ALA A 141 -9.30 -7.25 -13.98
CA ALA A 141 -10.66 -7.30 -13.44
C ALA A 141 -11.56 -6.16 -13.94
N LEU A 142 -11.02 -5.18 -14.66
CA LEU A 142 -11.82 -4.12 -15.28
C LEU A 142 -12.48 -4.64 -16.57
N PRO A 143 -13.77 -4.34 -16.80
CA PRO A 143 -14.52 -4.79 -17.98
C PRO A 143 -14.13 -4.07 -19.27
#